data_AF-A0A2D4PWN4-F1
#
_entry.id   AF-A0A2D4PWN4-F1
#
_cell.length_a   1.000
_cell.length_b   1.000
_cell.length_c   1.000
_cell.angle_alpha   90.00
_cell.angle_beta   90.00
_cell.angle_gamma   90.00
#
_symmetry.space_group_name_H-M   'P 1'
#
loop_
_entity.id
_entity.type
_entity.pdbx_description
1 polymer ?
#
loop_
_entity_poly.entity_id
_entity_poly.type
_entity_poly.pdbx_seq_one_letter_code
_entity_poly.pdbx_strand_id
1 'polypeptide(L)'
;PSLLSHITSMHLNAEVLTMPLVQEELPPPALRSFTPFSITVPCDFHLLNLRTLQGEDEALPSAETALILHRKGFDCGLEARNLGFNCTTTQGVLSLGSLFQSLNLISLQPSSLTLMYPLTMASPNSTTIHLDPMEIATFRLRLG
;
A
#
# COMPACT_ATOMS: atom_id res chain seq x y z
N PRO A 1 14.75 -14.83 6.45
CA PRO A 1 13.36 -15.30 6.69
C PRO A 1 12.75 -15.80 5.38
N SER A 2 11.80 -16.75 5.44
CA SER A 2 11.04 -17.17 4.25
C SER A 2 9.84 -16.24 4.00
N LEU A 3 9.27 -16.27 2.80
CA LEU A 3 8.01 -15.56 2.50
C LEU A 3 6.87 -15.97 3.45
N LEU A 4 6.75 -17.27 3.74
CA LEU A 4 5.76 -17.78 4.68
C LEU A 4 5.92 -17.16 6.07
N SER A 5 7.17 -17.04 6.56
CA SER A 5 7.45 -16.40 7.86
C SER A 5 7.00 -14.93 7.89
N HIS A 6 7.19 -14.19 6.80
CA HIS A 6 6.71 -12.80 6.70
C HIS A 6 5.19 -12.73 6.75
N ILE A 7 4.49 -13.60 6.03
CA ILE A 7 3.02 -13.63 6.01
C ILE A 7 2.44 -14.01 7.37
N THR A 8 3.01 -15.01 8.03
CA THR A 8 2.63 -15.38 9.40
C THR A 8 2.84 -14.21 10.35
N SER A 9 3.99 -13.52 10.26
CA SER A 9 4.22 -12.32 11.06
C SER A 9 3.18 -11.24 10.78
N MET A 10 2.80 -11.01 9.52
CA MET A 10 1.76 -10.02 9.21
C MET A 10 0.40 -10.39 9.80
N HIS A 11 -0.01 -11.67 9.71
CA HIS A 11 -1.26 -12.12 10.32
C HIS A 11 -1.30 -11.90 11.84
N LEU A 12 -0.15 -12.00 12.50
CA LEU A 12 -0.04 -11.79 13.96
C LEU A 12 0.06 -10.32 14.37
N ASN A 13 0.55 -9.43 13.50
CA ASN A 13 0.81 -8.03 13.84
C ASN A 13 -0.19 -7.05 13.21
N ALA A 14 -0.92 -7.47 12.18
CA ALA A 14 -1.91 -6.67 11.45
C ALA A 14 -3.19 -7.51 11.28
N GLU A 15 -3.89 -7.70 12.39
CA GLU A 15 -5.12 -8.50 12.44
C GLU A 15 -6.28 -7.82 11.71
N VAL A 16 -7.23 -8.62 11.24
CA VAL A 16 -8.47 -8.15 10.64
C VAL A 16 -9.32 -7.46 11.71
N LEU A 17 -9.64 -6.18 11.50
CA LEU A 17 -10.51 -5.42 12.37
C LEU A 17 -11.98 -5.75 12.06
N THR A 18 -12.71 -6.23 13.06
CA THR A 18 -14.15 -6.49 12.95
C THR A 18 -14.94 -5.33 13.55
N MET A 19 -15.83 -4.72 12.77
CA MET A 19 -16.74 -3.66 13.25
C MET A 19 -18.16 -4.23 13.41
N PRO A 20 -18.69 -4.33 14.65
CA PRO A 20 -20.07 -4.76 14.84
C PRO A 20 -21.03 -3.67 14.38
N LEU A 21 -22.09 -4.07 13.67
CA LEU A 21 -23.16 -3.17 13.25
C LEU A 21 -24.35 -3.30 14.21
N VAL A 22 -24.86 -2.17 14.70
CA VAL A 22 -26.14 -2.14 15.41
C VAL A 22 -27.24 -2.14 14.37
N GLN A 23 -28.11 -3.14 14.42
CA GLN A 23 -29.27 -3.24 13.54
C GLN A 23 -30.34 -2.28 14.05
N GLU A 24 -30.45 -1.10 13.44
CA GLU A 24 -31.62 -0.21 13.63
C GLU A 24 -32.86 -0.79 12.91
N GLU A 25 -34.06 -0.33 13.28
CA GLU A 25 -35.32 -0.77 12.66
C GLU A 25 -35.43 -0.40 11.16
N LEU A 26 -34.65 0.57 10.69
CA LEU A 26 -34.50 0.85 9.26
C LEU A 26 -33.52 -0.16 8.63
N PRO A 27 -33.75 -0.64 7.39
CA PRO A 27 -32.78 -1.49 6.74
C PRO A 27 -31.43 -0.75 6.70
N PRO A 28 -30.37 -1.31 7.31
CA PRO A 28 -29.07 -0.64 7.33
C PRO A 28 -28.64 -0.39 5.88
N PRO A 29 -27.99 0.74 5.57
CA PRO A 29 -27.47 0.98 4.23
C PRO A 29 -26.63 -0.23 3.85
N ALA A 30 -26.92 -0.84 2.70
CA ALA A 30 -26.26 -2.07 2.27
C ALA A 30 -24.75 -1.83 2.25
N LEU A 31 -24.04 -2.44 3.23
CA LEU A 31 -22.59 -2.37 3.30
C LEU A 31 -22.05 -3.01 2.02
N ARG A 32 -21.44 -2.19 1.17
CA ARG A 32 -20.81 -2.66 -0.05
C ARG A 32 -19.42 -3.19 0.30
N SER A 33 -19.05 -4.31 -0.29
CA SER A 33 -17.66 -4.78 -0.25
C SER A 33 -16.76 -3.69 -0.83
N PHE A 34 -15.78 -3.23 -0.05
CA PHE A 34 -14.78 -2.28 -0.51
C PHE A 34 -13.52 -3.03 -0.96
N THR A 35 -13.18 -2.93 -2.23
CA THR A 35 -11.95 -3.47 -2.82
C THR A 35 -11.08 -2.30 -3.26
N PRO A 36 -10.12 -1.84 -2.43
CA PRO A 36 -9.34 -0.64 -2.74
C PRO A 36 -8.31 -0.83 -3.85
N PHE A 37 -7.97 -2.08 -4.20
CA PHE A 37 -6.90 -2.39 -5.14
C PHE A 37 -7.43 -3.09 -6.39
N SER A 38 -6.98 -2.65 -7.56
CA SER A 38 -7.27 -3.28 -8.87
C SER A 38 -6.39 -4.49 -9.16
N ILE A 39 -5.27 -4.62 -8.45
CA ILE A 39 -4.33 -5.74 -8.56
C ILE A 39 -3.97 -6.27 -7.17
N THR A 40 -3.62 -7.54 -7.08
CA THR A 40 -3.06 -8.11 -5.84
C THR A 40 -1.67 -7.53 -5.58
N VAL A 41 -1.44 -6.99 -4.39
CA VAL A 41 -0.12 -6.50 -3.97
C VAL A 41 0.84 -7.69 -3.87
N PRO A 42 2.08 -7.59 -4.41
CA PRO A 42 3.06 -8.68 -4.30
C PRO A 42 3.39 -8.97 -2.84
N CYS A 43 3.66 -10.23 -2.51
CA CYS A 43 3.79 -10.65 -1.11
C CYS A 43 5.05 -10.14 -0.40
N ASP A 44 6.04 -9.71 -1.17
CA ASP A 44 7.23 -9.05 -0.65
C ASP A 44 7.03 -7.54 -0.48
N PHE A 45 5.86 -6.98 -0.77
CA PHE A 45 5.52 -5.59 -0.50
C PHE A 45 4.58 -5.45 0.69
N HIS A 46 4.89 -4.51 1.56
CA HIS A 46 4.07 -4.15 2.70
C HIS A 46 3.79 -2.65 2.69
N LEU A 47 2.51 -2.29 2.70
CA LEU A 47 2.05 -0.93 2.88
C LEU A 47 2.11 -0.58 4.36
N LEU A 48 3.18 0.12 4.76
CA LEU A 48 3.41 0.51 6.15
C LEU A 48 2.48 1.64 6.58
N ASN A 49 2.18 2.56 5.66
CA ASN A 49 1.30 3.68 5.94
C ASN A 49 0.69 4.22 4.66
N LEU A 50 -0.60 4.54 4.72
CA LEU A 50 -1.30 5.33 3.72
C LEU A 50 -2.17 6.33 4.47
N ARG A 51 -1.86 7.62 4.35
CA ARG A 51 -2.57 8.69 5.06
C ARG A 51 -2.66 9.94 4.22
N THR A 52 -3.71 10.71 4.38
CA THR A 52 -3.80 12.06 3.81
C THR A 52 -2.79 12.99 4.49
N LEU A 53 -2.23 13.92 3.74
CA LEU A 53 -1.42 15.01 4.28
C LEU A 53 -2.34 16.16 4.74
N GLN A 54 -1.81 17.08 5.53
CA GLN A 54 -2.58 18.26 5.96
C GLN A 54 -2.79 19.18 4.76
N GLY A 55 -4.02 19.67 4.56
CA GLY A 55 -4.35 20.65 3.54
C GLY A 55 -4.04 22.08 4.01
N GLU A 56 -4.08 23.04 3.09
CA GLU A 56 -4.02 24.47 3.45
C GLU A 56 -5.27 24.93 4.19
N ASP A 57 -6.42 24.32 3.90
CA ASP A 57 -7.68 24.55 4.59
C ASP A 57 -7.96 23.38 5.54
N GLU A 58 -8.03 23.67 6.84
CA GLU A 58 -8.30 22.68 7.88
C GLU A 58 -9.69 22.02 7.74
N ALA A 59 -10.61 22.65 7.00
CA ALA A 59 -11.96 22.12 6.80
C ALA A 59 -12.05 21.03 5.71
N LEU A 60 -11.01 20.89 4.87
CA LEU A 60 -11.05 20.00 3.70
C LEU A 60 -9.90 18.97 3.73
N PRO A 61 -10.15 17.71 3.34
CA PRO A 61 -9.09 16.73 3.20
C PRO A 61 -8.13 17.16 2.08
N SER A 62 -6.82 17.03 2.31
CA SER A 62 -5.82 17.33 1.29
C SER A 62 -5.96 16.37 0.10
N ALA A 63 -5.71 16.89 -1.11
CA ALA A 63 -5.55 16.08 -2.32
C ALA A 63 -4.24 15.28 -2.32
N GLU A 64 -3.33 15.57 -1.40
CA GLU A 64 -2.08 14.85 -1.25
C GLU A 64 -2.17 13.74 -0.20
N THR A 65 -1.59 12.60 -0.55
CA THR A 65 -1.55 11.39 0.27
C THR A 65 -0.10 10.94 0.43
N ALA A 66 0.29 10.61 1.66
CA ALA A 66 1.55 9.94 1.95
C ALA A 66 1.37 8.43 1.84
N LEU A 67 2.26 7.80 1.08
CA LEU A 67 2.38 6.35 0.98
C LEU A 67 3.78 5.94 1.43
N ILE A 68 3.87 5.05 2.42
CA ILE A 68 5.11 4.44 2.88
C ILE A 68 5.05 2.95 2.54
N LEU A 69 5.98 2.50 1.71
CA LEU A 69 6.11 1.12 1.27
C LEU A 69 7.40 0.52 1.80
N HIS A 70 7.35 -0.76 2.14
CA HIS A 70 8.51 -1.55 2.48
C HIS A 70 8.53 -2.81 1.64
N ARG A 71 9.64 -3.06 0.94
CA ARG A 71 9.88 -4.36 0.33
C ARG A 71 10.59 -5.29 1.32
N LYS A 72 9.94 -6.36 1.74
CA LYS A 72 10.49 -7.39 2.61
C LYS A 72 11.56 -8.19 1.86
N GLY A 73 12.76 -8.27 2.43
CA GLY A 73 13.79 -9.22 2.00
C GLY A 73 13.51 -10.63 2.50
N PHE A 74 13.72 -11.62 1.65
CA PHE A 74 13.61 -13.04 2.00
C PHE A 74 14.79 -13.82 1.40
N ASP A 75 15.07 -14.99 1.97
CA ASP A 75 16.15 -15.86 1.51
C ASP A 75 15.63 -16.80 0.42
N CYS A 76 16.22 -16.72 -0.78
CA CYS A 76 15.88 -17.57 -1.92
C CYS A 76 16.16 -19.06 -1.65
N GLY A 77 17.09 -19.38 -0.72
CA GLY A 77 17.33 -20.76 -0.27
C GLY A 77 16.18 -21.36 0.55
N LEU A 78 15.30 -20.50 1.08
CA LEU A 78 14.10 -20.89 1.83
C LEU A 78 12.82 -20.79 0.99
N GLU A 79 12.94 -20.53 -0.31
CA GLU A 79 11.81 -20.44 -1.23
C GLU A 79 11.23 -21.83 -1.47
N ALA A 80 10.12 -22.12 -0.79
CA ALA A 80 9.45 -23.41 -0.95
C ALA A 80 8.80 -23.47 -2.33
N ARG A 81 9.05 -24.56 -3.07
CA ARG A 81 8.46 -24.80 -4.41
C ARG A 81 6.94 -24.90 -4.42
N ASN A 82 6.30 -24.96 -3.25
CA ASN A 82 4.86 -24.97 -3.06
C ASN A 82 4.53 -24.32 -1.73
N LEU A 83 4.40 -22.99 -1.72
CA LEU A 83 4.12 -22.22 -0.52
C LEU A 83 2.75 -22.55 0.11
N GLY A 84 1.86 -23.27 -0.60
CA GLY A 84 0.52 -23.61 -0.12
C GLY A 84 -0.45 -22.43 -0.11
N PHE A 85 -0.01 -21.27 -0.59
CA PHE A 85 -0.80 -20.06 -0.76
C PHE A 85 -0.47 -19.42 -2.12
N ASN A 86 -1.47 -18.80 -2.75
CA ASN A 86 -1.31 -18.17 -4.07
C ASN A 86 -0.62 -16.81 -3.88
N CYS A 87 0.70 -16.80 -4.06
CA CYS A 87 1.53 -15.64 -3.82
C CYS A 87 2.52 -15.46 -4.96
N THR A 88 2.68 -14.21 -5.38
CA THR A 88 3.60 -13.80 -6.43
C THR A 88 4.49 -12.67 -5.92
N THR A 89 5.74 -12.66 -6.37
CA THR A 89 6.65 -11.53 -6.22
C THR A 89 6.85 -10.88 -7.59
N THR A 90 7.23 -9.61 -7.61
CA THR A 90 7.47 -8.85 -8.85
C THR A 90 8.92 -8.39 -8.97
N GLN A 91 9.82 -9.06 -8.24
CA GLN A 91 11.24 -8.71 -8.16
C GLN A 91 11.47 -7.23 -7.81
N GLY A 92 10.63 -6.67 -6.95
CA GLY A 92 10.75 -5.27 -6.52
C GLY A 92 10.08 -4.24 -7.43
N VAL A 93 9.42 -4.66 -8.53
CA VAL A 93 8.72 -3.73 -9.42
C VAL A 93 7.25 -3.61 -9.02
N LEU A 94 6.75 -2.39 -8.81
CA LEU A 94 5.34 -2.15 -8.48
C LEU A 94 4.80 -0.97 -9.30
N SER A 95 3.66 -1.17 -9.97
CA SER A 95 2.96 -0.09 -10.68
C SER A 95 1.93 0.55 -9.75
N LEU A 96 2.24 1.73 -9.22
CA LEU A 96 1.35 2.48 -8.34
C LEU A 96 0.19 3.12 -9.11
N GLY A 97 0.38 3.43 -10.39
CA GLY A 97 -0.65 4.04 -11.23
C GLY A 97 -1.86 3.15 -11.49
N SER A 98 -1.69 1.83 -11.42
CA SER A 98 -2.75 0.84 -11.58
C SER A 98 -3.01 0.04 -10.30
N LEU A 99 -2.47 0.49 -9.16
CA LEU A 99 -2.61 -0.20 -7.89
C LEU A 99 -4.01 -0.02 -7.30
N PHE A 100 -4.50 1.23 -7.26
CA PHE A 100 -5.74 1.58 -6.61
C PHE A 100 -6.94 1.47 -7.56
N GLN A 101 -8.00 0.81 -7.09
CA GLN A 101 -9.25 0.71 -7.82
C GLN A 101 -9.98 2.06 -7.76
N SER A 102 -10.43 2.54 -8.93
CA SER A 102 -11.24 3.77 -9.04
C SER A 102 -10.55 5.06 -8.55
N LEU A 103 -9.22 5.09 -8.48
CA LEU A 103 -8.42 6.27 -8.17
C LEU A 103 -7.32 6.43 -9.21
N ASN A 104 -7.22 7.61 -9.84
CA ASN A 104 -6.16 7.89 -10.78
C ASN A 104 -4.98 8.54 -10.06
N LEU A 105 -3.79 8.00 -10.29
CA LEU A 105 -2.56 8.61 -9.80
C LEU A 105 -2.16 9.77 -10.72
N ILE A 106 -2.31 11.00 -10.23
CA ILE A 106 -2.02 12.23 -10.97
C ILE A 106 -0.54 12.58 -10.89
N SER A 107 0.05 12.46 -9.70
CA SER A 107 1.47 12.72 -9.49
C SER A 107 2.05 11.81 -8.42
N LEU A 108 3.34 11.50 -8.58
CA LEU A 108 4.14 10.72 -7.65
C LEU A 108 5.45 11.45 -7.39
N GLN A 109 5.75 11.67 -6.12
CA GLN A 109 6.97 12.34 -5.67
C GLN A 109 7.64 11.54 -4.54
N PRO A 110 8.82 10.95 -4.79
CA PRO A 110 9.65 10.36 -3.74
C PRO A 110 10.07 11.41 -2.71
N SER A 111 10.04 11.04 -1.42
CA SER A 111 10.36 11.93 -0.30
C SER A 111 11.12 11.18 0.80
N SER A 112 11.66 11.93 1.76
CA SER A 112 12.21 11.36 2.98
C SER A 112 11.15 10.56 3.75
N LEU A 113 11.59 9.70 4.67
CA LEU A 113 10.67 8.90 5.52
C LEU A 113 9.66 9.74 6.30
N THR A 114 10.03 10.98 6.62
CA THR A 114 9.18 11.95 7.34
C THR A 114 8.35 12.84 6.42
N LEU A 115 8.47 12.68 5.10
CA LEU A 115 7.83 13.49 4.05
C LEU A 115 8.26 14.96 4.02
N MET A 116 9.24 15.35 4.84
CA MET A 116 9.71 16.73 4.97
C MET A 116 10.57 17.20 3.80
N TYR A 117 11.25 16.27 3.12
CA TYR A 117 12.21 16.60 2.07
C TYR A 117 11.96 15.77 0.81
N PRO A 118 11.54 16.39 -0.31
CA PRO A 118 11.41 15.68 -1.57
C PRO A 118 12.78 15.23 -2.08
N LEU A 119 12.89 13.97 -2.48
CA LEU A 119 14.15 13.40 -2.99
C LEU A 119 14.34 13.70 -4.48
N THR A 120 13.23 13.74 -5.23
CA THR A 120 13.23 14.10 -6.65
C THR A 120 12.02 14.97 -6.97
N MET A 121 12.01 15.56 -8.17
CA MET A 121 10.82 16.23 -8.69
C MET A 121 9.70 15.22 -8.92
N ALA A 122 8.47 15.68 -8.74
CA ALA A 122 7.29 14.89 -9.03
C ALA A 122 7.23 14.57 -10.53
N SER A 123 7.04 13.30 -10.86
CA SER A 123 6.90 12.87 -12.26
C SER A 123 5.46 12.45 -12.53
N PRO A 124 4.72 13.10 -13.46
CA PRO A 124 3.37 12.67 -13.83
C PRO A 124 3.37 11.42 -14.71
N ASN A 125 4.48 11.12 -15.40
CA ASN A 125 4.56 10.01 -16.37
C ASN A 125 5.13 8.71 -15.77
N SER A 126 5.84 8.78 -14.63
CA SER A 126 6.41 7.58 -13.99
C SER A 126 5.53 7.14 -12.85
N THR A 127 4.81 6.04 -13.06
CA THR A 127 3.90 5.44 -12.08
C THR A 127 4.42 4.10 -11.57
N THR A 128 5.54 3.61 -12.10
CA THR A 128 6.17 2.36 -11.70
C THR A 128 7.40 2.66 -10.85
N ILE A 129 7.51 1.97 -9.72
CA ILE A 129 8.66 2.06 -8.81
C ILE A 129 9.41 0.73 -8.78
N HIS A 130 10.69 0.82 -8.42
CA HIS A 130 11.52 -0.33 -8.09
C HIS A 130 12.05 -0.15 -6.67
N LEU A 131 11.91 -1.17 -5.83
CA LEU A 131 12.48 -1.20 -4.47
C LEU A 131 13.42 -2.38 -4.30
N ASP A 132 14.56 -2.15 -3.66
CA ASP A 132 15.51 -3.18 -3.29
C ASP A 132 15.02 -4.00 -2.06
N PRO A 133 15.51 -5.23 -1.87
CA PRO A 133 15.15 -6.02 -0.69
C PRO A 133 15.49 -5.27 0.61
N MET A 134 14.54 -5.22 1.55
CA MET A 134 14.61 -4.47 2.81
C MET A 134 14.59 -2.95 2.67
N GLU A 135 14.28 -2.40 1.50
CA GLU A 135 14.13 -0.96 1.30
C GLU A 135 12.78 -0.46 1.81
N ILE A 136 12.80 0.68 2.50
CA ILE A 136 11.62 1.47 2.86
C ILE A 136 11.65 2.77 2.06
N ALA A 137 10.63 2.97 1.24
CA ALA A 137 10.48 4.16 0.42
C ALA A 137 9.19 4.90 0.75
N THR A 138 9.24 6.22 0.62
CA THR A 138 8.12 7.11 0.95
C THR A 138 7.79 7.99 -0.24
N PHE A 139 6.50 8.10 -0.55
CA PHE A 139 5.99 8.81 -1.70
C PHE A 139 4.88 9.76 -1.28
N ARG A 140 4.91 10.99 -1.81
CA ARG A 140 3.75 11.88 -1.85
C ARG A 140 3.01 11.61 -3.16
N LEU A 141 1.75 11.27 -3.04
CA LEU A 141 0.86 10.96 -4.14
C LEU A 141 -0.21 12.03 -4.24
N ARG A 142 -0.63 12.36 -5.45
CA ARG A 142 -1.88 13.10 -5.69
C ARG A 142 -2.83 12.16 -6.42
N LEU A 143 -4.00 11.92 -5.81
CA LEU A 143 -5.02 11.01 -6.32
C LEU A 143 -6.23 11.83 -6.78
N GLY A 144 -6.93 11.40 -7.83
CA GLY A 144 -8.18 12.03 -8.29
C GLY A 144 -8.95 11.24 -9.32
#